data_AF-A0A2E0M4B9-F1
#
_entry.id   AF-A0A2E0M4B9-F1
#
_cell.length_a   1.000
_cell.length_b   1.000
_cell.length_c   1.000
_cell.angle_alpha   90.00
_cell.angle_beta   90.00
_cell.angle_gamma   90.00
#
_symmetry.space_group_name_H-M   'P 1'
#
loop_
_entity.id
_entity.type
_entity.pdbx_description
1 polymer ?
#
loop_
_entity_poly.entity_id
_entity_poly.type
_entity_poly.pdbx_seq_one_letter_code
_entity_poly.pdbx_strand_id
1 'polypeptide(L)'
;MLNPDITNGNKKQNEKKLCPSNRTLHDTQYPFLQEFSELIAKVSIKLLETRLITSQQKKFATELWEAENFGGSKEKCKKRMQDIHGNDWKEITTIKNEMNDIRHYYELVLLIDHREQWDVFKKSANIS
;
A
#
# COMPACT_ATOMS: atom_id res chain seq x y z
N MET A 1 -1.43 -9.97 -16.60
CA MET A 1 -0.80 -11.17 -15.98
C MET A 1 0.55 -10.71 -15.47
N LEU A 2 0.73 -10.57 -14.16
CA LEU A 2 1.97 -10.07 -13.58
C LEU A 2 3.04 -11.17 -13.67
N ASN A 3 4.13 -10.88 -14.36
CA ASN A 3 5.22 -11.80 -14.66
C ASN A 3 6.17 -11.87 -13.45
N PRO A 4 6.59 -13.06 -12.96
CA PRO A 4 7.21 -13.20 -11.65
C PRO A 4 8.72 -12.91 -11.60
N ASP A 5 9.32 -12.32 -12.63
CA ASP A 5 10.77 -12.13 -12.67
C ASP A 5 11.16 -10.70 -12.25
N ILE A 6 11.35 -10.51 -10.94
CA ILE A 6 11.97 -9.30 -10.38
C ILE A 6 13.20 -9.73 -9.59
N THR A 7 14.27 -10.06 -10.31
CA THR A 7 15.61 -10.12 -9.74
C THR A 7 16.17 -8.71 -9.59
N ASN A 8 16.31 -8.29 -8.33
CA ASN A 8 17.26 -7.32 -7.75
C ASN A 8 17.66 -6.06 -8.56
N GLY A 9 17.22 -4.88 -8.07
CA GLY A 9 17.93 -3.63 -8.38
C GLY A 9 17.24 -2.31 -8.04
N ASN A 10 15.90 -2.24 -7.98
CA ASN A 10 15.18 -0.95 -8.02
C ASN A 10 14.34 -0.60 -6.77
N LYS A 11 14.60 -1.24 -5.62
CA LYS A 11 13.75 -1.05 -4.41
C LYS A 11 13.64 0.41 -3.94
N LYS A 12 14.71 1.20 -4.03
CA LYS A 12 14.71 2.60 -3.54
C LYS A 12 13.96 3.61 -4.42
N GLN A 13 13.81 3.37 -5.74
CA GLN A 13 13.10 4.31 -6.61
C GLN A 13 11.59 4.14 -6.56
N ASN A 14 11.11 2.92 -6.30
CA ASN A 14 9.68 2.64 -6.21
C ASN A 14 9.08 3.19 -4.90
N GLU A 15 9.80 3.13 -3.78
CA GLU A 15 9.34 3.67 -2.49
C GLU A 15 8.96 5.16 -2.55
N LYS A 16 9.70 5.99 -3.29
CA LYS A 16 9.36 7.42 -3.45
C LYS A 16 8.16 7.68 -4.36
N LYS A 17 7.89 6.80 -5.34
CA LYS A 17 6.70 6.89 -6.21
C LYS A 17 5.43 6.39 -5.52
N LEU A 18 5.58 5.52 -4.53
CA LEU A 18 4.49 4.90 -3.78
C LEU A 18 4.08 5.70 -2.54
N CYS A 19 4.82 6.76 -2.19
CA CYS A 19 4.53 7.59 -1.03
C CYS A 19 3.28 8.47 -1.28
N PRO A 20 2.19 8.32 -0.52
CA PRO A 20 0.97 9.12 -0.67
C PRO A 20 1.19 10.63 -0.44
N SER A 21 2.27 10.99 0.25
CA SER A 21 2.61 12.37 0.63
C SER A 21 3.11 13.23 -0.53
N ASN A 22 3.34 12.67 -1.72
CA ASN A 22 3.85 13.42 -2.87
C ASN A 22 2.70 13.91 -3.78
N ARG A 23 1.83 14.75 -3.20
CA ARG A 23 0.65 15.35 -3.88
C ARG A 23 0.97 16.07 -5.19
N THR A 24 2.14 16.69 -5.30
CA THR A 24 2.55 17.47 -6.50
C THR A 24 2.80 16.60 -7.74
N LEU A 25 3.21 15.34 -7.58
CA LEU A 25 3.39 14.38 -8.68
C LEU A 25 2.06 13.72 -9.10
N HIS A 26 1.10 13.63 -8.18
CA HIS A 26 -0.24 13.09 -8.44
C HIS A 26 -0.96 13.94 -9.52
N ASP A 27 -1.03 15.25 -9.33
CA ASP A 27 -1.86 16.12 -10.19
C ASP A 27 -1.29 16.35 -11.59
N THR A 28 0.04 16.27 -11.76
CA THR A 28 0.67 16.55 -13.07
C THR A 28 0.79 15.32 -13.97
N GLN A 29 0.97 14.11 -13.42
CA GLN A 29 1.16 12.90 -14.23
C GLN A 29 -0.10 12.02 -14.32
N TYR A 30 -0.91 11.98 -13.26
CA TYR A 30 -2.08 11.11 -13.11
C TYR A 30 -3.29 11.90 -12.57
N PRO A 31 -3.94 12.73 -13.41
CA PRO A 31 -4.92 13.71 -12.94
C PRO A 31 -6.15 13.11 -12.25
N PHE A 32 -6.45 11.82 -12.48
CA PHE A 32 -7.62 11.12 -11.89
C PHE A 32 -7.31 10.40 -10.58
N LEU A 33 -6.04 10.38 -10.18
CA LEU A 33 -5.59 9.53 -9.10
C LEU A 33 -6.04 10.06 -7.74
N GLN A 34 -6.23 11.38 -7.61
CA GLN A 34 -6.81 11.96 -6.41
C GLN A 34 -8.27 11.54 -6.27
N GLU A 35 -9.10 11.72 -7.28
CA GLU A 35 -10.53 11.36 -7.24
C GLU A 35 -10.71 9.86 -7.00
N PHE A 36 -9.87 9.03 -7.63
CA PHE A 36 -9.87 7.59 -7.39
C PHE A 36 -9.49 7.26 -5.94
N SER A 37 -8.47 7.92 -5.38
CA SER A 37 -8.07 7.74 -3.98
C SER A 37 -9.18 8.15 -2.99
N GLU A 38 -9.87 9.26 -3.27
CA GLU A 38 -10.99 9.74 -2.45
C GLU A 38 -12.21 8.82 -2.55
N LEU A 39 -12.44 8.23 -3.74
CA LEU A 39 -13.49 7.24 -3.95
C LEU A 39 -13.22 5.98 -3.14
N ILE A 40 -12.03 5.35 -3.30
CA ILE A 40 -11.71 4.10 -2.59
C ILE A 40 -11.69 4.28 -1.07
N ALA A 41 -11.29 5.46 -0.57
CA ALA A 41 -11.32 5.77 0.86
C ALA A 41 -12.74 5.74 1.46
N LYS A 42 -13.78 6.01 0.65
CA LYS A 42 -15.19 5.96 1.06
C LYS A 42 -15.80 4.56 0.94
N VAL A 43 -15.12 3.63 0.26
CA VAL A 43 -15.61 2.25 0.06
C VAL A 43 -15.41 1.44 1.34
N SER A 44 -16.40 0.64 1.75
CA SER A 44 -16.24 -0.26 2.91
C SER A 44 -15.17 -1.32 2.69
N ILE A 45 -14.47 -1.75 3.75
CA ILE A 45 -13.43 -2.79 3.64
C ILE A 45 -13.99 -4.10 3.09
N LYS A 46 -15.22 -4.45 3.46
CA LYS A 46 -15.93 -5.61 2.92
C LYS A 46 -16.08 -5.51 1.40
N LEU A 47 -16.44 -4.34 0.88
CA LEU A 47 -16.61 -4.15 -0.56
C LEU A 47 -15.26 -4.15 -1.29
N LEU A 48 -14.21 -3.57 -0.69
CA LEU A 48 -12.84 -3.70 -1.20
C LEU A 48 -12.46 -5.17 -1.38
N GLU A 49 -12.60 -5.97 -0.33
CA GLU A 49 -12.17 -7.37 -0.32
C GLU A 49 -13.01 -8.31 -1.18
N THR A 50 -14.30 -8.04 -1.36
CA THR A 50 -15.23 -8.98 -2.01
C THR A 50 -15.53 -8.63 -3.47
N ARG A 51 -15.24 -7.40 -3.91
CA ARG A 51 -15.62 -6.92 -5.25
C ARG A 51 -14.56 -6.12 -5.99
N LEU A 52 -13.71 -5.36 -5.30
CA LEU A 52 -12.77 -4.45 -5.98
C LEU A 52 -11.37 -5.01 -6.12
N ILE A 53 -10.88 -5.73 -5.11
CA ILE A 53 -9.56 -6.33 -5.14
C ILE A 53 -9.63 -7.76 -5.66
N THR A 54 -8.72 -8.11 -6.58
CA THR A 54 -8.56 -9.50 -7.03
C THR A 54 -7.82 -10.32 -5.97
N SER A 55 -7.91 -11.65 -6.05
CA SER A 55 -7.17 -12.55 -5.14
C SER A 55 -5.66 -12.32 -5.18
N GLN A 56 -5.10 -12.04 -6.37
CA GLN A 56 -3.67 -11.76 -6.52
C GLN A 56 -3.27 -10.43 -5.87
N GLN A 57 -4.06 -9.38 -6.08
CA GLN A 57 -3.85 -8.08 -5.44
C GLN A 57 -4.02 -8.17 -3.91
N LYS A 58 -4.98 -8.95 -3.43
CA LYS A 58 -5.17 -9.22 -2.00
C LYS A 58 -3.94 -9.87 -1.39
N LYS A 59 -3.41 -10.91 -2.05
CA LYS A 59 -2.19 -11.58 -1.62
C LYS A 59 -1.00 -10.62 -1.58
N PHE A 60 -0.82 -9.82 -2.64
CA PHE A 60 0.26 -8.85 -2.70
C PHE A 60 0.15 -7.78 -1.60
N ALA A 61 -1.05 -7.24 -1.36
CA ALA A 61 -1.29 -6.30 -0.28
C ALA A 61 -1.00 -6.91 1.10
N THR A 62 -1.37 -8.17 1.33
CA THR A 62 -1.03 -8.89 2.55
C THR A 62 0.48 -9.04 2.73
N GLU A 63 1.21 -9.42 1.68
CA GLU A 63 2.67 -9.56 1.73
C GLU A 63 3.35 -8.21 2.05
N LEU A 64 2.89 -7.11 1.46
CA LEU A 64 3.37 -5.77 1.78
C LEU A 64 3.06 -5.39 3.23
N TRP A 65 1.83 -5.62 3.69
CA TRP A 65 1.43 -5.36 5.06
C TRP A 65 2.26 -6.18 6.04
N GLU A 66 2.48 -7.47 5.80
CA GLU A 66 3.31 -8.31 6.65
C GLU A 66 4.75 -7.81 6.69
N ALA A 67 5.33 -7.43 5.54
CA ALA A 67 6.70 -6.92 5.50
C ALA A 67 6.90 -5.67 6.37
N GLU A 68 5.92 -4.77 6.38
CA GLU A 68 5.98 -3.54 7.18
C GLU A 68 5.50 -3.74 8.63
N ASN A 69 4.58 -4.66 8.89
CA ASN A 69 3.94 -4.87 10.19
C ASN A 69 4.48 -6.10 10.92
N PHE A 70 5.80 -6.21 11.04
CA PHE A 70 6.46 -7.25 11.84
C PHE A 70 6.12 -8.68 11.40
N GLY A 71 5.96 -8.92 10.11
CA GLY A 71 5.48 -10.19 9.55
C GLY A 71 4.03 -10.49 9.92
N GLY A 72 3.22 -9.45 10.15
CA GLY A 72 1.81 -9.57 10.58
C GLY A 72 1.61 -10.04 12.02
N SER A 73 2.68 -10.15 12.83
CA SER A 73 2.59 -10.69 14.18
C SER A 73 2.59 -9.60 15.24
N LYS A 74 1.50 -9.57 16.02
CA LYS A 74 1.36 -8.70 17.19
C LYS A 74 2.41 -9.03 18.26
N GLU A 75 2.81 -10.29 18.37
CA GLU A 75 3.83 -10.77 19.30
C GLU A 75 5.21 -10.23 18.93
N LYS A 76 5.56 -10.26 17.63
CA LYS A 76 6.80 -9.66 17.13
C LYS A 76 6.80 -8.14 17.34
N CYS A 77 5.66 -7.48 17.10
CA CYS A 77 5.50 -6.05 17.41
C CYS A 77 5.70 -5.76 18.91
N LYS A 78 5.02 -6.49 19.81
CA LYS A 78 5.19 -6.37 21.27
C LYS A 78 6.65 -6.55 21.70
N LYS A 79 7.31 -7.60 21.19
CA LYS A 79 8.72 -7.87 21.50
C LYS A 79 9.59 -6.69 21.08
N ARG A 80 9.39 -6.17 19.87
CA ARG A 80 10.12 -4.99 19.38
C ARG A 80 9.89 -3.77 20.25
N MET A 81 8.66 -3.52 20.70
CA MET A 81 8.34 -2.40 21.59
C MET A 81 9.02 -2.55 22.96
N GLN A 82 9.02 -3.76 23.52
CA GLN A 82 9.77 -4.06 24.75
C GLN A 82 11.28 -3.85 24.57
N ASP A 83 11.84 -4.27 23.43
CA ASP A 83 13.27 -4.12 23.13
C ASP A 83 13.68 -2.63 23.02
N ILE A 84 12.78 -1.75 22.55
CA ILE A 84 13.07 -0.32 22.35
C ILE A 84 12.78 0.50 23.63
N HIS A 85 11.63 0.26 24.26
CA HIS A 85 11.08 1.11 25.32
C HIS A 85 11.09 0.47 26.72
N GLY A 86 11.50 -0.81 26.84
CA GLY A 86 11.48 -1.54 28.10
C GLY A 86 10.08 -2.00 28.51
N ASN A 87 9.91 -2.33 29.80
CA ASN A 87 8.67 -2.92 30.33
C ASN A 87 7.47 -1.95 30.29
N ASP A 88 7.75 -0.65 30.30
CA ASP A 88 6.73 0.42 30.35
C ASP A 88 6.29 0.88 28.96
N TRP A 89 6.64 0.15 27.90
CA TRP A 89 6.30 0.49 26.50
C TRP A 89 4.80 0.76 26.27
N LYS A 90 3.93 0.15 27.09
CA LYS A 90 2.46 0.32 27.02
C LYS A 90 2.00 1.71 27.45
N GLU A 91 2.81 2.44 28.20
CA GLU A 91 2.53 3.84 28.58
C GLU A 91 2.86 4.79 27.43
N ILE A 92 3.74 4.37 26.51
CA ILE A 92 4.23 5.18 25.38
C ILE A 92 3.40 4.96 24.12
N THR A 93 3.06 3.70 23.82
CA THR A 93 2.36 3.35 22.57
C THR A 93 1.45 2.13 22.73
N THR A 94 0.72 1.81 21.66
CA THR A 94 -0.12 0.62 21.55
C THR A 94 0.17 -0.12 20.26
N ILE A 95 -0.06 -1.44 20.24
CA ILE A 95 0.10 -2.25 19.03
C ILE A 95 -0.75 -1.73 17.86
N LYS A 96 -1.90 -1.12 18.14
CA LYS A 96 -2.76 -0.52 17.11
C LYS A 96 -2.10 0.71 16.47
N ASN A 97 -1.29 1.46 17.21
CA ASN A 97 -0.59 2.63 16.67
C ASN A 97 0.68 2.22 15.92
N GLU A 98 1.31 1.12 16.33
CA GLU A 98 2.55 0.61 15.73
C GLU A 98 2.33 -0.27 14.50
N MET A 99 1.14 -0.85 14.35
CA MET A 99 0.77 -1.65 13.18
C MET A 99 -0.26 -0.91 12.33
N ASN A 100 0.07 -0.69 11.07
CA ASN A 100 -0.83 -0.14 10.08
C ASN A 100 -2.01 -1.08 9.80
N ASP A 101 -3.14 -0.51 9.40
CA ASP A 101 -4.31 -1.27 8.97
C ASP A 101 -4.09 -1.88 7.58
N ILE A 102 -4.45 -3.16 7.40
CA ILE A 102 -4.38 -3.86 6.11
C ILE A 102 -5.15 -3.13 5.01
N ARG A 103 -6.21 -2.39 5.36
CA ARG A 103 -6.98 -1.56 4.44
C ARG A 103 -6.08 -0.61 3.63
N HIS A 104 -5.08 0.00 4.28
CA HIS A 104 -4.18 0.94 3.62
C HIS A 104 -3.43 0.28 2.45
N TYR A 105 -3.08 -1.00 2.60
CA TYR A 105 -2.37 -1.76 1.58
C TYR A 105 -3.29 -2.22 0.45
N TYR A 106 -4.57 -2.48 0.73
CA TYR A 106 -5.57 -2.69 -0.33
C TYR A 106 -5.76 -1.45 -1.18
N GLU A 107 -5.89 -0.28 -0.56
CA GLU A 107 -5.99 0.99 -1.28
C GLU A 107 -4.72 1.27 -2.10
N LEU A 108 -3.54 1.03 -1.52
CA LEU A 108 -2.26 1.18 -2.21
C LEU A 108 -2.16 0.31 -3.48
N VAL A 109 -2.50 -0.97 -3.38
CA VAL A 109 -2.43 -1.88 -4.54
C VAL A 109 -3.41 -1.48 -5.63
N LEU A 110 -4.62 -1.03 -5.27
CA LEU A 110 -5.59 -0.51 -6.25
C LEU A 110 -5.08 0.76 -6.92
N LEU A 111 -4.41 1.65 -6.18
CA LEU A 111 -3.80 2.86 -6.75
C LEU A 111 -2.66 2.52 -7.73
N ILE A 112 -1.85 1.51 -7.41
CA ILE A 112 -0.78 1.02 -8.31
C ILE A 112 -1.40 0.49 -9.61
N ASP A 113 -2.37 -0.42 -9.49
CA ASP A 113 -3.05 -1.01 -10.65
C ASP A 113 -3.72 0.07 -11.53
N HIS A 114 -4.38 1.05 -10.90
CA HIS A 114 -5.00 2.15 -11.64
C HIS A 114 -3.99 3.01 -12.41
N ARG A 115 -2.81 3.29 -11.82
CA ARG A 115 -1.71 3.98 -12.51
C ARG A 115 -1.20 3.16 -13.70
N GLU A 116 -1.01 1.86 -13.52
CA GLU A 116 -0.54 0.97 -14.61
C GLU A 116 -1.55 0.91 -15.76
N GLN A 117 -2.84 0.82 -15.47
CA GLN A 117 -3.91 0.88 -16.47
C GLN A 117 -3.88 2.20 -17.25
N TRP A 118 -3.66 3.32 -16.55
CA TRP A 118 -3.55 4.63 -17.20
C TRP A 118 -2.31 4.74 -18.10
N ASP A 119 -1.17 4.23 -17.66
CA ASP A 119 0.06 4.22 -18.47
C ASP A 119 -0.09 3.37 -19.73
N VAL A 120 -0.80 2.23 -19.64
CA VAL A 120 -1.14 1.40 -20.80
C VAL A 120 -2.08 2.16 -21.75
N PHE A 121 -3.08 2.85 -21.21
CA PHE A 121 -4.02 3.63 -22.00
C PHE A 121 -3.36 4.82 -22.72
N LYS A 122 -2.52 5.60 -22.02
CA LYS A 122 -1.77 6.71 -22.64
C LYS A 122 -0.94 6.23 -23.83
N LYS A 123 -0.25 5.08 -23.67
CA LYS A 123 0.54 4.46 -24.74
C LYS A 123 -0.32 4.01 -25.92
N SER A 124 -1.46 3.39 -25.66
CA SER A 124 -2.34 2.89 -26.75
C SER A 124 -3.08 4.02 -27.47
N ALA A 125 -3.38 5.11 -26.77
CA ALA A 125 -4.09 6.27 -27.31
C ALA A 125 -3.17 7.32 -27.97
N ASN A 126 -1.85 7.11 -27.99
CA ASN A 126 -0.84 8.09 -28.45
C ASN A 126 -0.97 9.46 -27.77
N ILE A 127 -1.39 9.48 -26.51
CA ILE A 127 -1.51 10.71 -25.72
C ILE A 127 -0.13 10.96 -25.09
N SER A 128 0.63 11.90 -25.68
CA SER A 128 1.93 12.38 -25.20
C SER A 128 1.79 13.34 -24.02
#